data_AF-A0A7H1DV91-F1
#
_entry.id   AF-A0A7H1DV91-F1
#
_cell.length_a   1.000
_cell.length_b   1.000
_cell.length_c   1.000
_cell.angle_alpha   90.00
_cell.angle_beta   90.00
_cell.angle_gamma   90.00
#
_symmetry.space_group_name_H-M   'P 1'
#
loop_
_entity.id
_entity.type
_entity.pdbx_description
1 polymer ?
#
loop_
_entity_poly.entity_id
_entity_poly.type
_entity_poly.pdbx_seq_one_letter_code
_entity_poly.pdbx_strand_id
1 'polypeptide(L)'
;MIIKNFFEKDINRNIETVIKADDRDHISTEVAEYVITKEIGNKIRELFSNYKSYSGSNGVWISGFFGSGKSHLLKILSYVLENKEVDGYKCGELFAEKIEDDVLLKGDIVSSTRIPSESILFNIDQQAQITTKDDPAAILKVFYKVFYDHVGYYGFQPHVAEFEMWLDKQGKYGEFKSKFENILGSIWETARMDYFDPRVHKFFFKNF
;
A
#
# COMPACT_ATOMS: atom_id res chain seq x y z
N MET A 1 -26.78 20.35 34.70
CA MET A 1 -25.97 19.22 34.19
C MET A 1 -25.85 19.42 32.69
N ILE A 2 -24.64 19.57 32.13
CA ILE A 2 -24.45 19.90 30.70
C ILE A 2 -24.12 18.62 29.95
N ILE A 3 -24.91 18.28 28.92
CA ILE A 3 -24.77 17.07 28.10
C ILE A 3 -23.33 16.89 27.56
N LYS A 4 -22.65 18.00 27.23
CA LYS A 4 -21.26 18.03 26.77
C LYS A 4 -20.29 17.28 27.71
N ASN A 5 -20.54 17.27 29.01
CA ASN A 5 -19.64 16.67 30.00
C ASN A 5 -19.73 15.13 30.06
N PHE A 6 -20.67 14.51 29.33
CA PHE A 6 -20.75 13.05 29.20
C PHE A 6 -19.84 12.50 28.10
N PHE A 7 -19.33 13.35 27.21
CA PHE A 7 -18.53 12.91 26.07
C PHE A 7 -17.04 13.06 26.37
N GLU A 8 -16.30 11.99 26.11
CA GLU A 8 -14.84 11.96 26.26
C GLU A 8 -14.13 12.89 25.25
N LYS A 9 -14.75 13.13 24.09
CA LYS A 9 -14.23 13.95 22.99
C LYS A 9 -15.24 15.03 22.59
N ASP A 10 -14.76 16.12 21.97
CA ASP A 10 -15.62 17.25 21.56
C ASP A 10 -16.72 16.82 20.59
N ILE A 11 -17.96 17.21 20.86
CA ILE A 11 -19.13 16.87 20.04
C ILE A 11 -19.19 17.65 18.73
N ASN A 12 -18.47 18.76 18.61
CA ASN A 12 -18.44 19.60 17.40
C ASN A 12 -17.33 19.21 16.42
N ARG A 13 -16.58 18.15 16.71
CA ARG A 13 -15.50 17.68 15.82
C ARG A 13 -16.07 17.11 14.52
N ASN A 14 -15.35 17.30 13.42
CA ASN A 14 -15.74 16.77 12.13
C ASN A 14 -15.44 15.26 12.08
N ILE A 15 -16.44 14.43 11.77
CA ILE A 15 -16.30 12.97 11.66
C ILE A 15 -16.59 12.59 10.22
N GLU A 16 -15.60 11.99 9.54
CA GLU A 16 -15.80 11.49 8.20
C GLU A 16 -16.64 10.20 8.21
N THR A 17 -17.73 10.22 7.45
CA THR A 17 -18.68 9.10 7.40
C THR A 17 -18.37 8.11 6.29
N VAL A 18 -17.52 8.50 5.32
CA VAL A 18 -17.18 7.69 4.15
C VAL A 18 -15.66 7.55 4.06
N ILE A 19 -15.20 6.32 4.08
CA ILE A 19 -13.78 6.01 4.02
C ILE A 19 -13.36 5.91 2.56
N LYS A 20 -12.53 6.86 2.14
CA LYS A 20 -11.85 6.84 0.85
C LYS A 20 -10.43 6.30 1.06
N ALA A 21 -10.07 5.28 0.30
CA ALA A 21 -8.77 4.61 0.45
C ALA A 21 -7.60 5.45 -0.06
N ASP A 22 -7.88 6.40 -0.95
CA ASP A 22 -6.96 7.35 -1.57
C ASP A 22 -6.84 8.67 -0.80
N ASP A 23 -7.76 8.95 0.12
CA ASP A 23 -7.77 10.18 0.91
C ASP A 23 -6.71 10.14 2.01
N ARG A 24 -5.83 11.14 1.98
CA ARG A 24 -4.65 11.28 2.85
C ARG A 24 -4.77 12.49 3.79
N ASP A 25 -5.87 13.22 3.73
CA ASP A 25 -6.12 14.33 4.65
C ASP A 25 -6.58 13.75 6.00
N HIS A 26 -6.18 14.38 7.11
CA HIS A 26 -6.61 14.03 8.48
C HIS A 26 -6.29 12.61 9.00
N ILE A 27 -5.26 11.94 8.46
CA ILE A 27 -4.85 10.57 8.87
C ILE A 27 -4.62 10.46 10.38
N SER A 28 -3.94 11.42 11.00
CA SER A 28 -3.63 11.43 12.44
C SER A 28 -4.93 11.38 13.27
N THR A 29 -5.93 12.19 12.90
CA THR A 29 -7.26 12.21 13.49
C THR A 29 -7.98 10.89 13.27
N GLU A 30 -7.97 10.34 12.06
CA GLU A 30 -8.63 9.06 11.74
C GLU A 30 -8.07 7.92 12.62
N VAL A 31 -6.74 7.82 12.72
CA VAL A 31 -6.07 6.86 13.61
C VAL A 31 -6.43 7.12 15.07
N ALA A 32 -6.40 8.37 15.52
CA ALA A 32 -6.73 8.78 16.90
C ALA A 32 -8.22 8.58 17.24
N GLU A 33 -9.11 8.56 16.26
CA GLU A 33 -10.55 8.29 16.44
C GLU A 33 -10.92 6.82 16.34
N TYR A 34 -10.12 6.00 15.67
CA TYR A 34 -10.39 4.58 15.52
C TYR A 34 -10.52 3.87 16.89
N VAL A 35 -11.65 3.21 17.12
CA VAL A 35 -11.92 2.47 18.37
C VAL A 35 -11.57 1.01 18.17
N ILE A 36 -10.63 0.51 18.97
CA ILE A 36 -10.22 -0.88 18.97
C ILE A 36 -11.13 -1.64 19.94
N THR A 37 -12.11 -2.37 19.40
CA THR A 37 -12.95 -3.25 20.21
C THR A 37 -12.14 -4.46 20.69
N LYS A 38 -12.62 -5.15 21.74
CA LYS A 38 -11.97 -6.38 22.23
C LYS A 38 -11.83 -7.44 21.14
N GLU A 39 -12.83 -7.56 20.26
CA GLU A 39 -12.80 -8.51 19.15
C GLU A 39 -11.73 -8.14 18.12
N ILE A 40 -11.64 -6.87 17.73
CA ILE A 40 -10.57 -6.38 16.83
C ILE A 40 -9.21 -6.60 17.49
N GLY A 41 -9.06 -6.25 18.77
CA GLY A 41 -7.85 -6.44 19.56
C GLY A 41 -7.31 -7.88 19.50
N ASN A 42 -8.18 -8.88 19.70
CA ASN A 42 -7.80 -10.28 19.59
C ASN A 42 -7.33 -10.67 18.18
N LYS A 43 -7.95 -10.14 17.12
CA LYS A 43 -7.57 -10.43 15.73
C LYS A 43 -6.25 -9.76 15.34
N ILE A 44 -6.06 -8.50 15.72
CA ILE A 44 -4.81 -7.79 15.41
C ILE A 44 -3.63 -8.35 16.21
N ARG A 45 -3.86 -8.93 17.40
CA ARG A 45 -2.81 -9.65 18.15
C ARG A 45 -2.19 -10.78 17.34
N GLU A 46 -3.01 -11.61 16.71
CA GLU A 46 -2.51 -12.67 15.83
C GLU A 46 -1.77 -12.10 14.61
N LEU A 47 -2.30 -11.01 14.02
CA LEU A 47 -1.67 -10.31 12.90
C LEU A 47 -0.27 -9.80 13.25
N PHE A 48 -0.12 -8.97 14.29
CA PHE A 48 1.14 -8.33 14.66
C PHE A 48 2.18 -9.35 15.16
N SER A 49 1.73 -10.40 15.88
CA SER A 49 2.59 -11.51 16.28
C SER A 49 3.20 -12.23 15.06
N ASN A 50 2.36 -12.56 14.07
CA ASN A 50 2.81 -13.20 12.83
C ASN A 50 3.64 -12.28 11.93
N TYR A 51 3.35 -10.98 11.92
CA TYR A 51 4.10 -10.00 11.13
C TYR A 51 5.55 -9.86 11.63
N LYS A 52 5.75 -9.88 12.95
CA LYS A 52 7.08 -9.79 13.56
C LYS A 52 7.89 -11.09 13.41
N SER A 53 7.23 -12.24 13.50
CA SER A 53 7.85 -13.55 13.46
C SER A 53 7.37 -14.29 12.23
N TYR A 54 8.06 -14.09 11.09
CA TYR A 54 7.70 -14.73 9.82
C TYR A 54 7.57 -16.25 9.99
N SER A 55 6.32 -16.73 9.91
CA SER A 55 5.94 -18.14 10.09
C SER A 55 5.56 -18.82 8.78
N GLY A 56 5.87 -18.20 7.63
CA GLY A 56 5.49 -18.70 6.31
C GLY A 56 4.14 -18.20 5.78
N SER A 57 3.36 -17.46 6.59
CA SER A 57 2.14 -16.80 6.16
C SER A 57 2.43 -15.52 5.38
N ASN A 58 1.87 -15.38 4.18
CA ASN A 58 2.09 -14.24 3.28
C ASN A 58 0.81 -13.43 2.99
N GLY A 59 -0.29 -13.66 3.71
CA GLY A 59 -1.56 -13.00 3.45
C GLY A 59 -2.52 -13.02 4.63
N VAL A 60 -3.43 -12.05 4.65
CA VAL A 60 -4.47 -11.87 5.67
C VAL A 60 -5.81 -11.64 4.97
N TRP A 61 -6.85 -12.35 5.40
CA TRP A 61 -8.20 -12.19 4.86
C TRP A 61 -9.10 -11.49 5.87
N ILE A 62 -9.58 -10.29 5.56
CA ILE A 62 -10.49 -9.51 6.41
C ILE A 62 -11.93 -9.65 5.89
N SER A 63 -12.77 -10.38 6.61
CA SER A 63 -14.18 -10.63 6.26
C SER A 63 -15.14 -10.14 7.35
N GLY A 64 -16.42 -9.95 6.99
CA GLY A 64 -17.44 -9.37 7.89
C GLY A 64 -18.58 -8.67 7.14
N PHE A 65 -19.66 -8.36 7.84
CA PHE A 65 -20.89 -7.78 7.27
C PHE A 65 -20.70 -6.34 6.75
N PHE A 66 -21.61 -5.86 5.90
CA PHE A 66 -21.60 -4.46 5.44
C PHE A 66 -21.69 -3.51 6.64
N GLY A 67 -20.91 -2.42 6.63
CA GLY A 67 -20.86 -1.47 7.75
C GLY A 67 -20.00 -1.90 8.95
N SER A 68 -19.37 -3.09 8.93
CA SER A 68 -18.56 -3.58 10.06
C SER A 68 -17.16 -2.95 10.19
N GLY A 69 -16.82 -1.95 9.37
CA GLY A 69 -15.54 -1.24 9.44
C GLY A 69 -14.32 -1.96 8.82
N LYS A 70 -14.50 -2.98 7.95
CA LYS A 70 -13.37 -3.72 7.32
C LYS A 70 -12.39 -2.84 6.55
N SER A 71 -12.90 -1.99 5.66
CA SER A 71 -12.06 -1.08 4.88
C SER A 71 -11.39 -0.03 5.77
N HIS A 72 -12.05 0.37 6.87
CA HIS A 72 -11.44 1.23 7.88
C HIS A 72 -10.25 0.54 8.52
N LEU A 73 -10.43 -0.68 9.02
CA LEU A 73 -9.37 -1.45 9.65
C LEU A 73 -8.19 -1.63 8.68
N LEU A 74 -8.45 -1.97 7.41
CA LEU A 74 -7.40 -2.08 6.39
C LEU A 74 -6.63 -0.76 6.20
N LYS A 75 -7.35 0.37 6.11
CA LYS A 75 -6.75 1.70 5.96
C LYS A 75 -5.90 2.06 7.19
N ILE A 76 -6.41 1.85 8.41
CA ILE A 76 -5.66 2.10 9.64
C ILE A 76 -4.41 1.22 9.72
N LEU A 77 -4.53 -0.09 9.44
CA LEU A 77 -3.38 -0.99 9.45
C LEU A 77 -2.31 -0.56 8.44
N SER A 78 -2.69 -0.01 7.29
CA SER A 78 -1.74 0.50 6.30
C SER A 78 -0.85 1.62 6.87
N TYR A 79 -1.44 2.56 7.60
CA TYR A 79 -0.71 3.66 8.23
C TYR A 79 0.13 3.20 9.43
N VAL A 80 -0.40 2.25 10.20
CA VAL A 80 0.27 1.69 11.37
C VAL A 80 1.50 0.87 10.97
N LEU A 81 1.39 0.00 9.97
CA LEU A 81 2.50 -0.86 9.53
C LEU A 81 3.61 -0.06 8.83
N GLU A 82 3.25 0.93 8.00
CA GLU A 82 4.20 1.88 7.41
C GLU A 82 4.80 2.84 8.46
N ASN A 83 4.19 2.89 9.65
CA ASN A 83 4.52 3.81 10.74
C ASN A 83 4.61 5.27 10.29
N LYS A 84 3.68 5.66 9.42
CA LYS A 84 3.68 6.96 8.77
C LYS A 84 3.63 8.10 9.80
N GLU A 85 4.49 9.10 9.62
CA GLU A 85 4.45 10.32 10.41
C GLU A 85 3.45 11.31 9.80
N VAL A 86 2.47 11.73 10.60
CA VAL A 86 1.44 12.70 10.21
C VAL A 86 1.22 13.66 11.37
N ASP A 87 1.24 14.96 11.08
CA ASP A 87 1.08 16.03 12.07
C ASP A 87 2.06 15.94 13.27
N GLY A 88 3.26 15.42 13.03
CA GLY A 88 4.30 15.21 14.05
C GLY A 88 4.12 13.96 14.92
N TYR A 89 3.11 13.12 14.62
CA TYR A 89 2.86 11.87 15.32
C TYR A 89 3.09 10.66 14.41
N LYS A 90 3.65 9.61 14.97
CA LYS A 90 3.77 8.31 14.30
C LYS A 90 2.52 7.50 14.50
N CYS A 91 1.87 7.11 13.39
CA CYS A 91 0.60 6.38 13.42
C CYS A 91 0.68 5.09 14.24
N GLY A 92 1.80 4.38 14.16
CA GLY A 92 1.99 3.14 14.92
C GLY A 92 2.08 3.35 16.42
N GLU A 93 2.71 4.43 16.86
CA GLU A 93 2.82 4.80 18.28
C GLU A 93 1.44 5.22 18.82
N LEU A 94 0.73 6.11 18.11
CA LEU A 94 -0.64 6.51 18.44
C LEU A 94 -1.60 5.32 18.53
N PHE A 95 -1.47 4.36 17.61
CA PHE A 95 -2.31 3.17 17.60
C PHE A 95 -1.97 2.23 18.77
N ALA A 96 -0.70 2.08 19.13
CA ALA A 96 -0.27 1.29 20.27
C ALA A 96 -0.68 1.89 21.62
N GLU A 97 -0.76 3.21 21.73
CA GLU A 97 -1.21 3.89 22.96
C GLU A 97 -2.65 3.54 23.33
N LYS A 98 -3.49 3.24 22.35
CA LYS A 98 -4.89 2.80 22.54
C LYS A 98 -5.03 1.41 23.13
N ILE A 99 -3.95 0.64 23.19
CA ILE A 99 -3.93 -0.69 23.78
C ILE A 99 -3.56 -0.54 25.26
N GLU A 100 -4.58 -0.44 26.12
CA GLU A 100 -4.38 -0.27 27.56
C GLU A 100 -4.26 -1.61 28.30
N ASP A 101 -5.16 -2.56 28.00
CA ASP A 101 -5.30 -3.82 28.74
C ASP A 101 -4.39 -4.96 28.27
N ASP A 102 -3.59 -4.74 27.22
CA ASP A 102 -2.83 -5.80 26.53
C ASP A 102 -1.40 -5.38 26.21
N VAL A 103 -0.54 -5.46 27.23
CA VAL A 103 0.88 -5.07 27.15
C VAL A 103 1.63 -5.82 26.05
N LEU A 104 1.27 -7.07 25.78
CA LEU A 104 1.92 -7.88 24.76
C LEU A 104 1.58 -7.39 23.35
N LEU A 105 0.29 -7.18 23.06
CA LEU A 105 -0.15 -6.59 21.80
C LEU A 105 0.46 -5.20 21.58
N LYS A 106 0.49 -4.35 22.62
CA LYS A 106 1.11 -3.04 22.56
C LYS A 106 2.59 -3.14 22.15
N GLY A 107 3.33 -4.04 22.80
CA GLY A 107 4.73 -4.30 22.48
C GLY A 107 4.93 -4.85 21.07
N ASP A 108 4.03 -5.71 20.60
CA ASP A 108 4.05 -6.27 19.25
C ASP A 108 3.84 -5.18 18.19
N ILE A 109 2.84 -4.31 18.36
CA ILE A 109 2.60 -3.17 17.46
C ILE A 109 3.84 -2.28 17.37
N VAL A 110 4.39 -1.85 18.51
CA VAL A 110 5.59 -0.98 18.56
C VAL A 110 6.83 -1.67 17.98
N SER A 111 6.91 -2.99 18.04
CA SER A 111 8.01 -3.73 17.43
C SER A 111 7.83 -3.83 15.91
N SER A 112 6.61 -4.06 15.44
CA SER A 112 6.30 -4.14 14.01
C SER A 112 6.56 -2.81 13.29
N THR A 113 6.33 -1.68 13.93
CA THR A 113 6.56 -0.33 13.36
C THR A 113 8.04 0.01 13.15
N ARG A 114 8.96 -0.85 13.62
CA ARG A 114 10.41 -0.74 13.37
C ARG A 114 10.85 -1.47 12.11
N ILE A 115 9.99 -2.30 11.53
CA ILE A 115 10.26 -2.96 10.24
C ILE A 115 9.97 -1.92 9.15
N PRO A 116 10.97 -1.50 8.35
CA PRO A 116 10.73 -0.58 7.25
C PRO A 116 9.75 -1.19 6.26
N SER A 117 8.62 -0.54 6.03
CA SER A 117 7.59 -1.00 5.11
C SER A 117 6.90 0.18 4.45
N GLU A 118 6.28 -0.07 3.31
CA GLU A 118 5.42 0.89 2.60
C GLU A 118 4.12 0.18 2.24
N SER A 119 2.98 0.83 2.47
CA SER A 119 1.67 0.24 2.21
C SER A 119 1.07 0.74 0.90
N ILE A 120 0.67 -0.20 0.05
CA ILE A 120 0.00 0.10 -1.21
C ILE A 120 -1.46 -0.35 -1.13
N LEU A 121 -2.39 0.61 -1.06
CA LEU A 121 -3.83 0.35 -1.07
C LEU A 121 -4.38 0.44 -2.50
N PHE A 122 -5.06 -0.62 -2.96
CA PHE A 122 -5.66 -0.63 -4.28
C PHE A 122 -6.93 -1.50 -4.33
N ASN A 123 -7.80 -1.19 -5.29
CA ASN A 123 -8.99 -1.99 -5.58
C ASN A 123 -8.69 -2.97 -6.72
N ILE A 124 -8.92 -4.27 -6.49
CA ILE A 124 -8.63 -5.31 -7.47
C ILE A 124 -9.51 -5.16 -8.73
N ASP A 125 -10.81 -4.90 -8.58
CA ASP A 125 -11.75 -4.79 -9.71
C ASP A 125 -11.41 -3.63 -10.65
N GLN A 126 -10.93 -2.51 -10.10
CA GLN A 126 -10.47 -1.36 -10.90
C GLN A 126 -9.22 -1.69 -11.72
N GLN A 127 -8.32 -2.53 -11.18
CA GLN A 127 -7.07 -2.93 -11.83
C GLN A 127 -7.25 -4.15 -12.76
N ALA A 128 -8.32 -4.92 -12.60
CA ALA A 128 -8.60 -6.16 -13.34
C ALA A 128 -9.05 -5.95 -14.79
N GLN A 129 -9.07 -4.71 -15.32
CA GLN A 129 -9.38 -4.42 -16.73
C GLN A 129 -8.42 -5.11 -17.74
N ILE A 130 -7.35 -5.73 -17.23
CA ILE A 130 -6.26 -6.34 -17.99
C ILE A 130 -6.43 -7.87 -18.12
N THR A 131 -7.37 -8.46 -17.38
CA THR A 131 -7.47 -9.91 -17.22
C THR A 131 -8.89 -10.41 -17.41
N THR A 132 -9.06 -11.45 -18.22
CA THR A 132 -10.33 -12.18 -18.32
C THR A 132 -10.64 -12.83 -16.97
N LYS A 133 -11.90 -12.77 -16.53
CA LYS A 133 -12.35 -13.29 -15.21
C LYS A 133 -12.03 -14.77 -14.96
N ASP A 134 -11.79 -15.54 -16.03
CA ASP A 134 -11.52 -16.97 -15.99
C ASP A 134 -10.02 -17.32 -15.90
N ASP A 135 -9.12 -16.33 -15.88
CA ASP A 135 -7.67 -16.57 -15.75
C ASP A 135 -7.29 -16.75 -14.26
N PRO A 136 -6.82 -17.94 -13.83
CA PRO A 136 -6.37 -18.16 -12.45
C PRO A 136 -5.21 -17.24 -12.02
N ALA A 137 -4.45 -16.70 -12.99
CA ALA A 137 -3.35 -15.77 -12.75
C ALA A 137 -3.80 -14.29 -12.73
N ALA A 138 -5.09 -14.00 -12.88
CA ALA A 138 -5.60 -12.63 -12.97
C ALA A 138 -5.22 -11.78 -11.75
N ILE A 139 -5.41 -12.35 -10.55
CA ILE A 139 -5.08 -11.67 -9.29
C ILE A 139 -3.57 -11.40 -9.21
N LEU A 140 -2.73 -12.38 -9.54
CA LEU A 140 -1.28 -12.23 -9.53
C LEU A 140 -0.80 -11.14 -10.49
N LYS A 141 -1.40 -11.06 -11.68
CA LYS A 141 -1.09 -9.99 -12.66
C LYS A 141 -1.43 -8.60 -12.11
N VAL A 142 -2.55 -8.46 -11.40
CA VAL A 142 -2.90 -7.20 -10.72
C VAL A 142 -1.86 -6.83 -9.67
N PHE A 143 -1.41 -7.79 -8.84
CA PHE A 143 -0.34 -7.53 -7.86
C PHE A 143 0.96 -7.06 -8.53
N TYR A 144 1.42 -7.75 -9.57
CA TYR A 144 2.63 -7.34 -10.30
C TYR A 144 2.47 -5.95 -10.92
N LYS A 145 1.33 -5.67 -11.54
CA LYS A 145 1.07 -4.35 -12.11
C LYS A 145 1.17 -3.27 -11.05
N VAL A 146 0.44 -3.41 -9.96
CA VAL A 146 0.43 -2.41 -8.88
C VAL A 146 1.83 -2.23 -8.29
N PHE A 147 2.55 -3.33 -8.06
CA PHE A 147 3.93 -3.28 -7.58
C PHE A 147 4.84 -2.51 -8.55
N TYR A 148 4.84 -2.88 -9.83
CA TYR A 148 5.71 -2.27 -10.83
C TYR A 148 5.36 -0.80 -11.09
N ASP A 149 4.08 -0.45 -11.19
CA ASP A 149 3.63 0.93 -11.31
C ASP A 149 4.09 1.77 -10.10
N HIS A 150 4.01 1.20 -8.89
CA HIS A 150 4.43 1.86 -7.64
C HIS A 150 5.92 2.19 -7.62
N VAL A 151 6.77 1.28 -8.12
CA VAL A 151 8.23 1.51 -8.21
C VAL A 151 8.65 2.26 -9.49
N GLY A 152 7.70 2.72 -10.32
CA GLY A 152 7.95 3.55 -11.50
C GLY A 152 8.19 2.80 -12.82
N TYR A 153 8.01 1.49 -12.83
CA TYR A 153 8.13 0.64 -14.02
C TYR A 153 6.78 0.47 -14.74
N TYR A 154 6.81 -0.11 -15.94
CA TYR A 154 5.61 -0.32 -16.76
C TYR A 154 4.84 -1.57 -16.34
N GLY A 155 4.03 -1.45 -15.27
CA GLY A 155 3.33 -2.59 -14.68
C GLY A 155 2.28 -3.24 -15.57
N PHE A 156 1.85 -2.58 -16.65
CA PHE A 156 0.94 -3.18 -17.63
C PHE A 156 1.57 -4.36 -18.37
N GLN A 157 2.89 -4.38 -18.54
CA GLN A 157 3.63 -5.47 -19.19
C GLN A 157 4.76 -5.98 -18.28
N PRO A 158 4.57 -7.10 -17.55
CA PRO A 158 5.54 -7.59 -16.57
C PRO A 158 6.96 -7.74 -17.12
N HIS A 159 7.11 -8.26 -18.35
CA HIS A 159 8.42 -8.46 -18.96
C HIS A 159 9.15 -7.13 -19.29
N VAL A 160 8.41 -6.06 -19.60
CA VAL A 160 8.99 -4.72 -19.79
C VAL A 160 9.45 -4.17 -18.45
N ALA A 161 8.61 -4.28 -17.42
CA ALA A 161 8.97 -3.84 -16.08
C ALA A 161 10.16 -4.61 -15.49
N GLU A 162 10.25 -5.92 -15.74
CA GLU A 162 11.40 -6.74 -15.35
C GLU A 162 12.70 -6.28 -16.03
N PHE A 163 12.62 -5.90 -17.30
CA PHE A 163 13.75 -5.33 -18.03
C PHE A 163 14.18 -3.98 -17.44
N GLU A 164 13.23 -3.08 -17.17
CA GLU A 164 13.51 -1.79 -16.54
C GLU A 164 14.15 -1.97 -15.16
N MET A 165 13.58 -2.86 -14.33
CA MET A 165 14.11 -3.20 -13.01
C MET A 165 15.50 -3.84 -13.11
N TRP A 166 15.75 -4.69 -14.11
CA TRP A 166 17.07 -5.27 -14.34
C TRP A 166 18.10 -4.18 -14.71
N LEU A 167 17.76 -3.27 -15.63
CA LEU A 167 18.63 -2.14 -15.98
C LEU A 167 18.93 -1.25 -14.77
N ASP A 168 17.94 -1.00 -13.92
CA ASP A 168 18.09 -0.16 -12.74
C ASP A 168 18.98 -0.82 -11.68
N LYS A 169 18.84 -2.14 -11.48
CA LYS A 169 19.78 -2.93 -10.67
C LYS A 169 21.22 -2.88 -11.18
N GLN A 170 21.43 -2.67 -12.47
CA GLN A 170 22.77 -2.48 -13.06
C GLN A 170 23.25 -1.02 -13.00
N GLY A 171 22.44 -0.08 -12.48
CA GLY A 171 22.72 1.35 -12.50
C GLY A 171 22.70 1.97 -13.91
N LYS A 172 22.14 1.26 -14.90
CA LYS A 172 22.17 1.65 -16.32
C LYS A 172 20.86 2.24 -16.82
N TYR A 173 19.81 2.23 -16.01
CA TYR A 173 18.49 2.67 -16.47
C TYR A 173 18.47 4.14 -16.89
N GLY A 174 19.11 5.04 -16.12
CA GLY A 174 19.25 6.44 -16.49
C GLY A 174 19.99 6.64 -17.82
N GLU A 175 21.14 5.98 -18.00
CA GLU A 175 21.92 6.03 -19.24
C GLU A 175 21.13 5.49 -20.44
N PHE A 176 20.42 4.37 -20.24
CA PHE A 176 19.55 3.77 -21.25
C PHE A 176 18.49 4.77 -21.71
N LYS A 177 17.78 5.44 -20.79
CA LYS A 177 16.76 6.44 -21.13
C LYS A 177 17.34 7.61 -21.92
N SER A 178 18.49 8.14 -21.50
CA SER A 178 19.17 9.23 -22.22
C SER A 178 19.63 8.80 -23.62
N LYS A 179 20.19 7.60 -23.78
CA LYS A 179 20.58 7.07 -25.10
C LYS A 179 19.37 6.82 -26.00
N PHE A 180 18.30 6.29 -25.42
CA PHE A 180 17.04 6.04 -26.13
C PHE A 180 16.48 7.35 -26.71
N GLU A 181 16.37 8.39 -25.87
CA GLU A 181 15.88 9.71 -26.28
C GLU A 181 16.79 10.37 -27.33
N ASN A 182 18.11 10.29 -27.17
CA ASN A 182 19.05 10.87 -28.13
C ASN A 182 18.98 10.22 -29.53
N ILE A 183 18.65 8.93 -29.61
CA ILE A 183 18.62 8.19 -30.89
C ILE A 183 17.24 8.26 -31.55
N LEU A 184 16.15 8.15 -30.77
CA LEU A 184 14.78 8.05 -31.29
C LEU A 184 13.97 9.35 -31.15
N GLY A 185 14.43 10.31 -30.34
CA GLY A 185 13.75 11.58 -30.11
C GLY A 185 12.49 11.49 -29.24
N SER A 186 12.20 10.32 -28.64
CA SER A 186 11.09 10.11 -27.73
C SER A 186 11.58 9.60 -26.38
N ILE A 187 10.84 9.94 -25.31
CA ILE A 187 11.13 9.43 -23.97
C ILE A 187 10.73 7.95 -23.85
N TRP A 188 11.53 7.17 -23.13
CA TRP A 188 11.32 5.74 -22.94
C TRP A 188 9.97 5.44 -22.30
N GLU A 189 9.57 6.23 -21.32
CA GLU A 189 8.34 6.06 -20.55
C GLU A 189 7.07 6.09 -21.40
N THR A 190 7.10 6.82 -22.53
CA THR A 190 6.03 6.82 -23.53
C THR A 190 6.22 5.67 -24.52
N ALA A 191 7.44 5.46 -25.02
CA ALA A 191 7.71 4.46 -26.05
C ALA A 191 7.48 3.02 -25.57
N ARG A 192 7.68 2.74 -24.27
CA ARG A 192 7.46 1.41 -23.67
C ARG A 192 6.01 0.93 -23.76
N MET A 193 5.04 1.83 -23.96
CA MET A 193 3.64 1.47 -24.20
C MET A 193 3.48 0.67 -25.49
N ASP A 194 4.28 1.03 -26.51
CA ASP A 194 4.35 0.40 -27.82
C ASP A 194 5.74 -0.23 -28.04
N TYR A 195 6.25 -0.97 -27.06
CA TYR A 195 7.62 -1.54 -27.10
C TYR A 195 7.89 -2.47 -28.30
N PHE A 196 6.84 -2.96 -28.95
CA PHE A 196 6.90 -3.76 -30.18
C PHE A 196 7.07 -2.92 -31.46
N ASP A 197 7.07 -1.59 -31.37
CA ASP A 197 7.35 -0.71 -32.50
C ASP A 197 8.73 -1.07 -33.11
N PRO A 198 8.82 -1.28 -34.44
CA PRO A 198 10.07 -1.65 -35.10
C PRO A 198 11.24 -0.69 -34.82
N ARG A 199 10.97 0.60 -34.56
CA ARG A 199 11.98 1.60 -34.20
C ARG A 199 12.59 1.31 -32.83
N VAL A 200 11.76 0.92 -31.86
CA VAL A 200 12.18 0.51 -30.51
C VAL A 200 13.01 -0.78 -30.61
N HIS A 201 12.52 -1.76 -31.37
CA HIS A 201 13.22 -3.02 -31.56
C HIS A 201 14.60 -2.84 -32.24
N LYS A 202 14.67 -1.94 -33.23
CA LYS A 202 15.93 -1.59 -33.91
C LYS A 202 16.92 -0.86 -33.00
N PHE A 203 16.43 -0.06 -32.05
CA PHE A 203 17.28 0.55 -31.03
C PHE A 203 17.96 -0.52 -30.18
N PHE A 204 17.21 -1.50 -29.69
CA PHE A 204 17.76 -2.59 -28.88
C PHE A 204 18.83 -3.39 -29.64
N PHE A 205 18.52 -3.87 -30.84
CA PHE A 205 19.46 -4.68 -31.65
C PHE A 205 20.77 -3.99 -32.04
N LYS A 206 20.79 -2.66 -32.12
CA LYS A 206 21.98 -1.92 -32.58
C LYS A 206 22.89 -1.47 -31.44
N ASN A 207 22.39 -1.43 -30.22
CA ASN A 207 23.07 -0.77 -29.10
C ASN A 207 23.29 -1.69 -27.90
N PHE A 208 22.79 -2.94 -27.95
CA PHE A 208 22.96 -4.00 -26.96
C PHE A 208 23.18 -5.34 -27.66
#